data_AF-I8YT23-F1
#
_entry.id   AF-I8YT23-F1
#
_cell.length_a   1.000
_cell.length_b   1.000
_cell.length_c   1.000
_cell.angle_alpha   90.00
_cell.angle_beta   90.00
_cell.angle_gamma   90.00
#
_symmetry.space_group_name_H-M   'P 1'
#
loop_
_entity.id
_entity.type
_entity.pdbx_description
1 polymer ?
#
loop_
_entity_poly.entity_id
_entity_poly.type
_entity_poly.pdbx_seq_one_letter_code
_entity_poly.pdbx_strand_id
1 'polypeptide(L)' 'MEVRIESMICVWDDAIPTMFLEFVNLLTLTTSEGELRKSVKEFAEKHELDKFFLYGFGSHHFYLYHKKNKIKSKQYSFL' A
#
# COMPACT_ATOMS: atom_id res chain seq x y z
N MET A 1 11.48 9.68 6.03
CA MET A 1 10.38 9.88 5.05
C MET A 1 9.16 10.36 5.82
N GLU A 2 8.43 11.37 5.34
CA GLU A 2 7.12 11.71 5.90
C GLU A 2 6.07 10.82 5.24
N VAL A 3 5.33 10.04 6.03
CA VAL A 3 4.26 9.16 5.53
C VAL A 3 2.92 9.85 5.74
N ARG A 4 2.16 10.03 4.65
CA ARG A 4 0.83 10.63 4.66
C ARG A 4 -0.20 9.64 4.13
N ILE A 5 -1.30 9.49 4.86
CA ILE A 5 -2.45 8.68 4.44
C ILE A 5 -3.54 9.64 3.98
N GLU A 6 -3.75 9.72 2.66
CA GLU A 6 -4.64 10.71 2.05
C GLU A 6 -6.06 10.18 1.80
N SER A 7 -6.28 8.87 1.99
CA SER A 7 -7.57 8.23 1.74
C SER A 7 -7.80 7.04 2.67
N MET A 8 -9.06 6.72 2.91
CA MET A 8 -9.44 5.49 3.61
C MET A 8 -9.05 4.23 2.82
N ILE A 9 -8.68 3.17 3.54
CA ILE A 9 -8.44 1.84 2.97
C ILE A 9 -9.70 1.00 3.05
N CYS A 10 -10.03 0.31 1.96
CA CYS A 10 -11.16 -0.60 1.89
C CYS A 10 -10.72 -2.01 2.26
N VAL A 11 -11.31 -2.56 3.32
CA VAL A 11 -10.96 -3.89 3.86
C VAL A 11 -11.90 -4.94 3.29
N TRP A 12 -11.72 -5.27 2.01
CA TRP A 12 -12.54 -6.29 1.34
C TRP A 12 -11.91 -7.70 1.37
N ASP A 13 -10.63 -7.78 1.73
CA ASP A 13 -9.88 -9.02 1.94
C ASP A 13 -9.18 -8.91 3.30
N ASP A 14 -9.24 -9.98 4.09
CA ASP A 14 -8.76 -10.02 5.47
C ASP A 14 -7.24 -9.83 5.57
N ALA A 15 -6.49 -10.03 4.47
CA ALA A 15 -5.05 -9.77 4.43
C ALA A 15 -4.69 -8.28 4.40
N ILE A 16 -5.60 -7.41 3.92
CA ILE A 16 -5.32 -5.99 3.65
C ILE A 16 -4.89 -5.23 4.91
N PRO A 17 -5.58 -5.31 6.06
CA PRO A 17 -5.24 -4.48 7.23
C PRO A 17 -3.85 -4.77 7.77
N THR A 18 -3.53 -6.06 7.94
CA THR A 18 -2.23 -6.51 8.47
C THR A 18 -1.11 -6.13 7.50
N MET A 19 -1.29 -6.43 6.20
CA MET A 19 -0.29 -6.09 5.18
C MET A 19 -0.03 -4.59 5.11
N PHE A 20 -1.08 -3.76 5.13
CA PHE A 20 -0.93 -2.32 5.07
C PHE A 20 -0.18 -1.78 6.29
N LEU A 21 -0.50 -2.26 7.49
CA LEU A 21 0.18 -1.83 8.72
C LEU A 21 1.67 -2.21 8.71
N GLU A 22 1.98 -3.45 8.31
CA GLU A 22 3.36 -3.90 8.14
C GLU A 22 4.12 -3.07 7.10
N PHE A 23 3.45 -2.71 6.00
CA PHE A 23 4.03 -1.89 4.96
C PHE A 23 4.30 -0.46 5.43
N VAL A 24 3.38 0.17 6.18
CA VAL A 24 3.61 1.48 6.79
C VAL A 24 4.79 1.44 7.76
N ASN A 25 4.92 0.39 8.58
CA ASN A 25 6.07 0.21 9.46
C ASN A 25 7.38 0.10 8.68
N LEU A 26 7.39 -0.62 7.56
CA LEU A 26 8.56 -0.70 6.68
C LEU A 26 8.92 0.68 6.14
N LEU A 27 7.95 1.45 5.63
CA LEU A 27 8.19 2.80 5.11
C LEU A 27 8.76 3.75 6.16
N THR A 28 8.25 3.69 7.40
CA THR A 28 8.69 4.58 8.49
C THR A 28 10.06 4.20 9.06
N LEU A 29 10.44 2.92 9.00
CA LEU A 29 11.72 2.45 9.51
C LEU A 29 12.87 2.56 8.51
N THR A 30 12.60 2.66 7.21
CA THR A 30 13.65 2.85 6.20
C THR A 30 14.35 4.21 6.35
N THR A 31 15.68 4.21 6.27
CA THR A 31 16.50 5.41 6.52
C THR A 31 17.17 5.97 5.27
N SER A 32 17.13 5.23 4.16
CA SER A 32 17.71 5.64 2.88
C SER A 32 16.84 5.21 1.68
N GLU A 33 16.99 5.88 0.54
CA GLU A 33 16.26 5.52 -0.69
C GLU A 33 16.62 4.11 -1.18
N GLY A 34 17.89 3.73 -1.09
CA GLY A 34 18.35 2.40 -1.51
C GLY A 34 17.74 1.29 -0.67
N GLU A 35 17.69 1.49 0.65
CA GLU A 35 17.02 0.57 1.58
C GLU A 35 15.52 0.51 1.29
N LEU A 36 14.86 1.66 1.12
CA LEU A 36 13.44 1.71 0.78
C LEU A 36 13.12 0.91 -0.49
N ARG A 37 13.87 1.11 -1.57
CA ARG A 37 13.67 0.38 -2.84
C ARG A 37 13.83 -1.12 -2.68
N LYS A 38 14.85 -1.55 -1.92
CA LYS A 38 15.10 -2.97 -1.64
C LYS A 38 13.96 -3.56 -0.80
N SER A 39 13.62 -2.91 0.31
CA SER A 39 12.60 -3.39 1.24
C SER A 39 11.22 -3.45 0.60
N VAL A 40 10.83 -2.47 -0.22
CA VAL A 40 9.56 -2.50 -0.98
C VAL A 40 9.52 -3.69 -1.93
N LYS A 41 10.63 -3.98 -2.64
CA LYS A 41 10.71 -5.13 -3.55
C LYS A 41 10.53 -6.44 -2.80
N GLU A 42 11.29 -6.65 -1.73
CA GLU A 42 11.22 -7.87 -0.90
C GLU A 42 9.83 -8.05 -0.26
N PHE A 43 9.23 -6.95 0.21
CA PHE A 43 7.89 -6.97 0.79
C PHE A 43 6.84 -7.36 -0.25
N ALA A 44 6.92 -6.80 -1.46
CA ALA A 44 5.98 -7.10 -2.53
C ALA A 44 6.02 -8.58 -2.95
N GLU A 45 7.22 -9.16 -3.06
CA GLU A 45 7.41 -10.57 -3.37
C GLU A 45 6.85 -11.49 -2.29
N LYS A 46 7.03 -11.12 -1.00
CA LYS A 46 6.59 -11.95 0.14
C LYS A 46 5.09 -11.85 0.42
N HIS A 47 4.50 -10.66 0.30
CA HIS A 47 3.14 -10.38 0.73
C HIS A 47 2.14 -10.23 -0.43
N GLU A 48 2.54 -10.52 -1.67
CA GLU A 48 1.70 -10.33 -2.86
C GLU A 48 1.11 -8.89 -2.94
N LEU A 49 1.91 -7.87 -2.61
CA LEU A 49 1.46 -6.48 -2.52
C LEU A 49 0.74 -6.01 -3.80
N ASP A 50 1.22 -6.49 -4.95
CA ASP A 50 0.65 -6.24 -6.28
C ASP A 50 -0.79 -6.74 -6.45
N LYS A 51 -1.26 -7.69 -5.63
CA LYS A 51 -2.66 -8.14 -5.67
C LYS A 51 -3.61 -7.01 -5.29
N PHE A 52 -3.23 -6.20 -4.30
CA PHE A 52 -4.09 -5.20 -3.69
C PHE A 52 -3.72 -3.77 -4.06
N PHE A 53 -2.44 -3.48 -4.30
CA PHE A 53 -1.95 -2.11 -4.48
C PHE A 53 -1.18 -1.92 -5.79
N LEU A 54 -1.20 -0.68 -6.28
CA LEU A 54 -0.30 -0.17 -7.32
C LEU A 54 0.66 0.81 -6.64
N TYR A 55 1.95 0.74 -6.92
CA TYR A 55 2.94 1.60 -6.27
C TYR A 55 4.10 1.95 -7.19
N GLY A 56 4.91 2.92 -6.76
CA GLY A 56 6.09 3.33 -7.51
C GLY A 56 6.85 4.49 -6.87
N PHE A 57 7.99 4.80 -7.48
CA PHE A 57 8.88 5.87 -7.07
C PHE A 57 8.76 7.05 -8.05
N GLY A 58 8.32 8.21 -7.55
CA GLY A 58 8.46 9.49 -8.23
C GLY A 58 9.81 10.14 -7.94
N SER A 59 10.03 11.36 -8.44
CA SER A 59 11.30 12.08 -8.25
C SER A 59 11.64 12.40 -6.79
N HIS A 60 10.62 12.55 -5.93
CA HIS A 60 10.80 12.96 -4.53
C HIS A 60 9.90 12.20 -3.55
N HIS A 61 9.08 11.27 -4.02
CA HIS A 61 8.14 10.54 -3.17
C HIS A 61 7.94 9.11 -3.65
N PHE A 62 7.49 8.27 -2.75
CA PHE A 62 6.96 6.95 -3.05
C PHE A 62 5.44 7.01 -2.93
N TYR A 63 4.71 6.47 -3.92
CA TYR A 63 3.25 6.42 -3.90
C TYR A 63 2.75 4.98 -3.78
N LEU A 64 1.60 4.81 -3.11
CA LEU A 64 0.88 3.55 -2.96
C LEU A 64 -0.62 3.83 -3.16
N TYR A 65 -1.23 3.16 -4.12
CA TYR A 65 -2.64 3.29 -4.46
C TYR A 65 -3.35 1.95 -4.31
N HIS A 66 -4.42 1.94 -3.51
CA HIS A 66 -5.26 0.75 -3.39
C HIS A 66 -6.00 0.49 -4.70
N LYS A 67 -5.81 -0.69 -5.30
CA LYS A 67 -6.45 -1.06 -6.56
C LYS A 67 -7.95 -1.11 -6.34
N LYS A 68 -8.70 -0.41 -7.19
CA LYS A 68 -10.15 -0.55 -7.23
C LYS A 68 -10.47 -1.97 -7.67
N ASN A 69 -11.08 -2.73 -6.77
CA ASN A 69 -11.52 -4.06 -7.12
C ASN A 69 -12.69 -3.95 -8.12
N LYS A 70 -12.65 -4.71 -9.22
CA LYS A 70 -13.75 -4.78 -10.21
C LYS A 70 -14.96 -5.58 -9.69
N ILE A 71 -14.99 -5.94 -8.41
CA ILE A 71 -16.23 -6.40 -7.77
C ILE A 71 -17.19 -5.22 -7.91
N LYS A 72 -18.24 -5.42 -8.74
CA LYS A 72 -19.23 -4.40 -9.06
C LYS A 72 -19.50 -3.60 -7.80
N SER A 73 -19.36 -2.29 -7.92
CA SER A 73 -20.02 -1.36 -7.04
C SER A 73 -21.53 -1.68 -7.05
N LYS A 74 -21.97 -2.70 -6.30
CA LYS A 74 -23.17 -2.55 -5.50
C LYS A 74 -22.77 -1.49 -4.50
N GLN A 75 -22.96 -0.26 -4.95
CA GLN A 75 -23.41 0.85 -4.12
C GLN A 75 -23.40 0.47 -2.65
N TYR A 76 -22.27 0.73 -1.98
CA TYR A 76 -22.36 1.21 -0.61
C TYR A 76 -22.84 2.67 -0.72
N SER A 77 -24.05 2.85 -1.28
CA SER A 77 -24.92 3.95 -0.91
C SER A 77 -25.52 3.54 0.43
N PHE A 78 -24.71 3.65 1.47
CA PHE A 78 -25.23 3.79 2.81
C PHE A 78 -25.32 5.30 3.02
N LEU A 79 -26.57 5.78 3.04
CA LEU A 79 -27.05 6.99 3.72
C LEU A 79 -26.18 8.26 3.61
#